data_AF-A0A2S7YA49-F1
#
_entry.id   AF-A0A2S7YA49-F1
#
_cell.length_a   1.000
_cell.length_b   1.000
_cell.length_c   1.000
_cell.angle_alpha   90.00
_cell.angle_beta   90.00
_cell.angle_gamma   90.00
#
_symmetry.space_group_name_H-M   'P 1'
#
loop_
_entity.id
_entity.type
_entity.pdbx_description
1 polymer ?
#
loop_
_entity_poly.entity_id
_entity_poly.type
_entity_poly.pdbx_seq_one_letter_code
_entity_poly.pdbx_strand_id
1 'polypeptide(L)'
;MIRLGDVVVSKPAGEHSGVVQYDHGKAEQGYFQRTGALAPPPRLLLSAAQFLATQRARSKMDPIVENIRRIDTTTRGLRKYEYPGLAQDRLYQPEYLHREARRSCQECGCDPAKLIQRVNAVEDDDGPFVVVHRSTIASGELVIKNGKLRDDLAKRYDILCFETEAAGVLTNFPCMVIRGISDYSDSHKNGQWHGYAAAAAAAYARALFFHMSDVVD
;
A
#
# COMPACT_ATOMS: atom_id res chain seq x y z
N MET A 1 -11.08 -4.71 1.67
CA MET A 1 -10.45 -3.89 2.73
C MET A 1 -8.96 -4.12 2.67
N ILE A 2 -8.16 -3.07 2.82
CA ILE A 2 -6.70 -3.15 2.75
C ILE A 2 -6.09 -3.72 4.04
N ARG A 3 -5.03 -4.53 3.91
CA ARG A 3 -4.30 -5.16 5.01
C ARG A 3 -2.81 -4.83 4.99
N LEU A 4 -2.13 -4.97 6.13
CA LEU A 4 -0.67 -4.87 6.16
C LEU A 4 -0.08 -6.05 5.36
N GLY A 5 0.94 -5.78 4.56
CA GLY A 5 1.52 -6.75 3.61
C GLY A 5 0.84 -6.80 2.24
N ASP A 6 -0.34 -6.17 2.07
CA ASP A 6 -0.93 -5.99 0.73
C ASP A 6 -0.06 -5.07 -0.14
N VAL A 7 -0.31 -5.12 -1.44
CA VAL A 7 0.34 -4.23 -2.42
C VAL A 7 -0.72 -3.36 -3.10
N VAL A 8 -0.46 -2.06 -3.22
CA VAL A 8 -1.25 -1.12 -4.01
C VAL A 8 -0.45 -0.68 -5.22
N VAL A 9 -1.08 -0.75 -6.39
CA VAL A 9 -0.48 -0.43 -7.69
C VAL A 9 -1.31 0.70 -8.31
N SER A 10 -0.65 1.81 -8.63
CA SER A 10 -1.32 2.98 -9.20
C SER A 10 -2.06 2.62 -10.48
N LYS A 11 -3.34 2.95 -10.55
CA LYS A 11 -4.18 2.77 -11.75
C LYS A 11 -5.02 4.04 -11.96
N PRO A 12 -5.01 4.64 -13.17
CA PRO A 12 -5.93 5.72 -13.49
C PRO A 12 -7.39 5.31 -13.28
N ALA A 13 -8.16 6.16 -12.61
CA ALA A 13 -9.58 5.96 -12.33
C ALA A 13 -10.30 7.31 -12.22
N GLY A 14 -11.41 7.47 -12.93
CA GLY A 14 -12.15 8.74 -12.98
C GLY A 14 -11.25 9.90 -13.40
N GLU A 15 -11.16 10.91 -12.53
CA GLU A 15 -10.36 12.13 -12.73
C GLU A 15 -8.90 11.99 -12.28
N HIS A 16 -8.50 10.84 -11.75
CA HIS A 16 -7.17 10.63 -11.17
C HIS A 16 -6.29 9.81 -12.11
N SER A 17 -5.05 10.25 -12.30
CA SER A 17 -4.05 9.57 -13.15
C SER A 17 -3.45 8.31 -12.49
N GLY A 18 -3.97 7.91 -11.34
CA GLY A 18 -3.47 6.81 -10.51
C GLY A 18 -2.67 7.27 -9.29
N VAL A 19 -2.24 8.54 -9.27
CA VAL A 19 -1.67 9.20 -8.10
C VAL A 19 -2.29 10.59 -7.93
N VAL A 20 -2.64 10.94 -6.69
CA VAL A 20 -3.15 12.26 -6.32
C VAL A 20 -2.17 12.91 -5.36
N GLN A 21 -1.69 14.10 -5.70
CA GLN A 21 -0.94 14.91 -4.75
C GLN A 21 -1.90 15.62 -3.81
N TYR A 22 -2.09 15.08 -2.60
CA TYR A 22 -3.26 15.44 -1.77
C TYR A 22 -3.08 16.75 -0.99
N ASP A 23 -1.84 17.21 -0.80
CA ASP A 23 -1.47 18.41 -0.04
C ASP A 23 -0.91 19.54 -0.91
N HIS A 24 -0.96 19.41 -2.25
CA HIS A 24 -0.54 20.45 -3.19
C HIS A 24 -1.72 21.19 -3.83
N GLY A 25 -1.80 22.50 -3.60
CA GLY A 25 -2.97 23.28 -3.92
C GLY A 25 -2.96 24.68 -3.35
N LYS A 26 -4.11 25.33 -3.43
CA LYS A 26 -4.36 26.67 -2.91
C LYS A 26 -5.26 26.59 -1.68
N ALA A 27 -4.92 27.34 -0.64
CA ALA A 27 -5.83 27.62 0.45
C ALA A 27 -6.75 28.77 0.03
N GLU A 28 -8.04 28.48 -0.12
CA GLU A 28 -9.10 29.45 -0.40
C GLU A 28 -9.87 29.75 0.90
N GLN A 29 -10.86 30.65 0.86
CA GLN A 29 -11.63 31.06 2.03
C GLN A 29 -12.35 29.87 2.71
N GLY A 30 -11.69 29.25 3.68
CA GLY A 30 -12.21 28.15 4.49
C GLY A 30 -12.01 26.75 3.92
N TYR A 31 -11.37 26.57 2.77
CA TYR A 31 -11.12 25.25 2.19
C TYR A 31 -9.83 25.17 1.36
N PHE A 32 -9.35 23.94 1.17
CA PHE A 32 -8.19 23.66 0.34
C PHE A 32 -8.63 23.15 -1.04
N GLN A 33 -8.15 23.80 -2.10
CA GLN A 33 -8.37 23.39 -3.47
C GLN A 33 -7.08 22.80 -4.06
N ARG A 34 -7.11 21.50 -4.35
CA ARG A 34 -6.00 20.81 -5.01
C ARG A 34 -5.76 21.40 -6.41
N THR A 35 -4.49 21.57 -6.78
CA THR A 35 -4.11 22.04 -8.12
C THR A 35 -3.04 21.14 -8.75
N GLY A 36 -3.00 21.13 -10.08
CA GLY A 36 -2.05 20.33 -10.86
C GLY A 36 -2.54 18.90 -11.15
N ALA A 37 -1.76 18.18 -11.94
CA ALA A 37 -1.98 16.79 -12.28
C ALA A 37 -0.63 16.08 -12.42
N LEU A 38 -0.58 14.81 -12.04
CA LEU A 38 0.60 13.97 -12.20
C LEU A 38 0.47 13.11 -13.46
N ALA A 39 1.58 12.79 -14.10
CA ALA A 39 1.58 11.93 -15.29
C ALA A 39 1.00 10.53 -14.95
N PRO A 40 0.13 9.97 -15.80
CA PRO A 40 -0.34 8.60 -15.62
C PRO A 40 0.78 7.59 -15.90
N PRO A 41 0.68 6.35 -15.40
CA PRO A 41 1.61 5.28 -15.74
C PRO A 41 1.63 5.01 -17.25
N PRO A 42 2.81 4.71 -17.84
CA PRO A 42 2.93 4.28 -19.23
C PRO A 42 1.99 3.11 -19.59
N ARG A 43 1.43 3.13 -20.80
CA ARG A 43 0.47 2.11 -21.27
C ARG A 43 1.01 0.69 -21.17
N LEU A 44 2.29 0.49 -21.48
CA LEU A 44 2.94 -0.82 -21.37
C LEU A 44 2.85 -1.38 -19.95
N LEU A 45 3.12 -0.56 -18.93
CA LEU A 45 3.03 -0.98 -17.53
C LEU A 45 1.57 -1.26 -17.13
N LEU A 46 0.62 -0.45 -17.60
CA LEU A 46 -0.81 -0.68 -17.33
C LEU A 46 -1.30 -2.02 -17.88
N SER A 47 -0.86 -2.36 -19.10
CA SER A 47 -1.17 -3.63 -19.76
C SER A 47 -0.50 -4.81 -19.06
N ALA A 48 0.79 -4.72 -18.73
CA ALA A 48 1.51 -5.74 -17.95
C ALA A 48 0.85 -6.00 -16.59
N ALA A 49 0.42 -4.95 -15.89
CA ALA A 49 -0.29 -5.09 -14.61
C ALA A 49 -1.67 -5.77 -14.78
N GLN A 50 -2.33 -5.58 -15.94
CA GLN A 50 -3.61 -6.24 -16.24
C GLN A 50 -3.42 -7.71 -16.61
N PHE A 51 -2.38 -8.00 -17.38
CA PHE A 51 -1.98 -9.36 -17.71
C PHE A 51 -1.63 -10.15 -16.45
N LEU A 52 -0.76 -9.61 -15.60
CA LEU A 52 -0.38 -10.22 -14.32
C LEU A 52 -1.59 -10.46 -13.43
N ALA A 53 -2.55 -9.53 -13.36
CA ALA A 53 -3.79 -9.75 -12.60
C ALA A 53 -4.61 -10.94 -13.14
N THR A 54 -4.71 -11.06 -14.47
CA THR A 54 -5.44 -12.16 -15.13
C THR A 54 -4.75 -13.50 -14.90
N GLN A 55 -3.42 -13.53 -15.00
CA GLN A 55 -2.63 -14.73 -14.76
C GLN A 55 -2.72 -15.19 -13.30
N ARG A 56 -2.59 -14.26 -12.34
CA ARG A 56 -2.74 -14.55 -10.91
C ARG A 56 -4.12 -15.15 -10.58
N ALA A 57 -5.19 -14.66 -11.23
CA ALA A 57 -6.53 -15.20 -11.04
C ALA A 57 -6.72 -16.63 -11.60
N ARG A 58 -5.82 -17.09 -12.49
CA ARG A 58 -5.90 -18.40 -13.16
C ARG A 58 -4.84 -19.39 -12.70
N SER A 59 -3.82 -18.92 -11.99
CA SER A 59 -2.71 -19.73 -11.53
C SER A 59 -2.96 -20.27 -10.13
N LYS A 60 -2.58 -21.54 -9.89
CA LYS A 60 -2.53 -22.10 -8.54
C LYS A 60 -1.34 -21.56 -7.73
N MET A 61 -0.28 -21.15 -8.43
CA MET A 61 0.93 -20.60 -7.82
C MET A 61 0.98 -19.09 -8.06
N ASP A 62 0.98 -18.31 -7.00
CA ASP A 62 1.07 -16.86 -7.09
C ASP A 62 2.55 -16.44 -7.27
N PRO A 63 2.92 -15.85 -8.43
CA PRO A 63 4.30 -15.42 -8.69
C PRO A 63 4.82 -14.39 -7.66
N ILE A 64 3.94 -13.64 -6.99
CA ILE A 64 4.34 -12.72 -5.93
C ILE A 64 4.82 -13.53 -4.72
N VAL A 65 4.05 -14.53 -4.29
CA VAL A 65 4.38 -15.38 -3.14
C VAL A 65 5.68 -16.16 -3.42
N GLU A 66 5.83 -16.69 -4.63
CA GLU A 66 7.09 -17.32 -5.05
C GLU A 66 8.27 -16.37 -4.97
N ASN A 67 8.12 -15.13 -5.44
CA ASN A 67 9.18 -14.13 -5.39
C ASN A 67 9.53 -13.72 -3.96
N ILE A 68 8.56 -13.66 -3.04
CA ILE A 68 8.82 -13.42 -1.61
C ILE A 68 9.60 -14.60 -1.01
N ARG A 69 9.22 -15.85 -1.31
CA ARG A 69 9.89 -17.06 -0.82
C ARG A 69 11.37 -17.18 -1.27
N ARG A 70 11.81 -16.40 -2.26
CA ARG A 70 13.24 -16.31 -2.65
C ARG A 70 14.10 -15.58 -1.63
N ILE A 71 13.50 -14.82 -0.71
CA ILE A 71 14.23 -14.11 0.33
C ILE A 71 14.51 -15.10 1.47
N ASP A 72 15.77 -15.50 1.62
CA ASP A 72 16.19 -16.37 2.72
C ASP A 72 16.21 -15.60 4.05
N THR A 73 15.09 -15.63 4.78
CA THR A 73 14.95 -14.98 6.08
C THR A 73 15.74 -15.67 7.18
N THR A 74 16.34 -16.84 6.96
CA THR A 74 17.24 -17.46 7.94
C THR A 74 18.54 -16.65 8.09
N THR A 75 18.96 -16.00 6.99
CA THR A 75 20.07 -15.05 6.97
C THR A 75 19.77 -13.82 7.84
N ARG A 76 20.66 -13.53 8.80
CA ARG A 76 20.48 -12.45 9.81
C ARG A 76 20.08 -11.10 9.20
N GLY A 77 20.68 -10.70 8.08
CA GLY A 77 20.40 -9.42 7.41
C GLY A 77 19.04 -9.36 6.70
N LEU A 78 18.42 -10.51 6.44
CA LEU A 78 17.18 -10.64 5.67
C LEU A 78 15.95 -10.96 6.55
N ARG A 79 16.14 -11.27 7.84
CA ARG A 79 15.05 -11.51 8.81
C ARG A 79 13.98 -10.42 8.84
N LYS A 80 14.36 -9.17 8.60
CA LYS A 80 13.40 -8.04 8.55
C LYS A 80 12.32 -8.18 7.46
N TYR A 81 12.53 -9.04 6.46
CA TYR A 81 11.57 -9.33 5.39
C TYR A 81 10.65 -10.51 5.71
N GLU A 82 10.79 -11.14 6.88
CA GLU A 82 9.89 -12.20 7.33
C GLU A 82 8.46 -11.68 7.53
N TYR A 83 7.48 -12.52 7.21
CA TYR A 83 6.07 -12.19 7.40
C TYR A 83 5.76 -12.02 8.89
N PRO A 84 5.32 -10.84 9.37
CA PRO A 84 5.08 -10.61 10.79
C PRO A 84 3.93 -11.45 11.39
N GLY A 85 3.08 -12.04 10.55
CA GLY A 85 1.94 -12.84 10.95
C GLY A 85 0.64 -12.04 11.05
N LEU A 86 -0.49 -12.72 10.84
CA LEU A 86 -1.82 -12.10 10.80
C LEU A 86 -2.20 -11.40 12.12
N ALA A 87 -1.74 -11.91 13.27
CA ALA A 87 -1.98 -11.30 14.57
C ALA A 87 -1.36 -9.88 14.71
N GLN A 88 -0.39 -9.54 13.85
CA GLN A 88 0.25 -8.22 13.82
C GLN A 88 -0.45 -7.25 12.86
N ASP A 89 -1.47 -7.70 12.13
CA ASP A 89 -2.32 -6.88 11.26
C ASP A 89 -3.39 -6.15 12.08
N ARG A 90 -3.00 -5.05 12.73
CA ARG A 90 -3.83 -4.35 13.72
C ARG A 90 -4.26 -2.97 13.20
N LEU A 91 -5.52 -2.86 12.76
CA LEU A 91 -6.16 -1.58 12.45
C LEU A 91 -7.12 -1.19 13.58
N TYR A 92 -6.95 0.01 14.12
CA TYR A 92 -7.85 0.58 15.11
C TYR A 92 -8.95 1.43 14.46
N GLN A 93 -10.02 1.67 15.22
CA GLN A 93 -11.04 2.65 14.88
C GLN A 93 -10.39 4.03 14.64
N PRO A 94 -10.84 4.80 13.63
CA PRO A 94 -10.24 6.07 13.23
C PRO A 94 -10.15 7.12 14.36
N GLU A 95 -11.13 7.10 15.27
CA GLU A 95 -11.25 7.98 16.43
C GLU A 95 -10.27 7.63 17.56
N TYR A 96 -9.79 6.38 17.61
CA TYR A 96 -8.95 5.91 18.68
C TYR A 96 -7.53 6.43 18.46
N LEU A 97 -7.05 7.28 19.37
CA LEU A 97 -5.73 7.87 19.28
C LEU A 97 -4.74 7.10 20.16
N HIS A 98 -3.56 6.86 19.60
CA HIS A 98 -2.44 6.32 20.34
C HIS A 98 -2.01 7.30 21.42
N ARG A 99 -1.86 6.81 22.66
CA ARG A 99 -1.62 7.64 23.84
C ARG A 99 -0.23 8.28 23.85
N GLU A 100 0.81 7.52 23.51
CA GLU A 100 2.20 7.97 23.56
C GLU A 100 2.92 7.74 22.23
N ALA A 101 3.19 8.80 21.46
CA ALA A 101 3.69 8.69 20.09
C ALA A 101 5.05 7.97 19.90
N ARG A 102 5.82 7.75 20.98
CA ARG A 102 7.15 7.12 20.94
C ARG A 102 7.18 5.68 21.43
N ARG A 103 6.06 5.17 21.94
CA ARG A 103 5.96 3.80 22.46
C ARG A 103 5.09 2.98 21.53
N SER A 104 5.30 1.67 21.53
CA SER A 104 4.45 0.75 20.80
C SER A 104 3.07 0.63 21.45
N CYS A 105 2.09 0.16 20.67
CA CYS A 105 0.75 -0.18 21.18
C CYS A 105 0.79 -1.18 22.34
N GLN A 106 1.76 -2.10 22.34
CA GLN A 106 1.95 -3.09 23.40
C GLN A 106 2.41 -2.42 24.70
N GLU A 107 3.39 -1.53 24.61
CA GLU A 107 3.91 -0.77 25.76
C GLU A 107 2.89 0.23 26.32
N CYS A 108 2.03 0.79 25.46
CA CYS A 108 0.98 1.74 25.86
C CYS A 108 -0.28 1.07 26.40
N GLY A 109 -0.44 -0.23 26.19
CA GLY A 109 -1.67 -0.96 26.49
C GLY A 109 -2.86 -0.45 25.67
N CYS A 110 -2.70 -0.30 24.35
CA CYS A 110 -3.80 0.12 23.49
C CYS A 110 -4.96 -0.88 23.55
N ASP A 111 -6.18 -0.36 23.70
CA ASP A 111 -7.40 -1.14 23.94
C ASP A 111 -7.72 -2.07 22.75
N PRO A 112 -7.66 -3.40 22.93
CA PRO A 112 -8.00 -4.36 21.88
C PRO A 112 -9.46 -4.24 21.41
N ALA A 113 -10.38 -3.75 22.25
CA ALA A 113 -11.79 -3.55 21.86
C ALA A 113 -11.97 -2.42 20.83
N LYS A 114 -10.92 -1.62 20.60
CA LYS A 114 -10.89 -0.57 19.57
C LYS A 114 -10.34 -1.05 18.23
N LEU A 115 -9.93 -2.32 18.13
CA LEU A 115 -9.56 -2.92 16.85
C LEU A 115 -10.79 -3.09 15.96
N ILE A 116 -10.65 -2.79 14.68
CA ILE A 116 -11.68 -3.09 13.69
C ILE A 116 -11.70 -4.60 13.47
N GLN A 117 -12.83 -5.24 13.78
CA GLN A 117 -13.02 -6.65 13.49
C GLN A 117 -13.10 -6.84 11.97
N ARG A 118 -12.20 -7.67 11.44
CA ARG A 118 -12.15 -8.00 10.01
C ARG A 118 -12.68 -9.40 9.85
N VAL A 119 -13.63 -9.60 8.93
CA VAL A 119 -14.10 -10.94 8.57
C VAL A 119 -12.87 -11.72 8.11
N ASN A 120 -12.65 -12.89 8.72
CA ASN A 120 -11.49 -13.73 8.44
C ASN A 120 -11.40 -13.92 6.92
N ALA A 121 -10.29 -13.45 6.31
CA ALA A 121 -9.84 -14.11 5.10
C ALA A 121 -9.63 -15.56 5.55
N VAL A 122 -10.25 -16.51 4.86
CA VAL A 122 -10.11 -17.94 5.13
C VAL A 122 -8.64 -18.18 5.50
N GLU A 123 -8.42 -18.77 6.68
CA GLU A 123 -7.11 -19.32 7.03
C GLU A 123 -6.87 -20.49 6.08
N ASP A 124 -6.61 -20.20 4.80
CA ASP A 124 -6.01 -21.17 3.92
C ASP A 124 -4.58 -21.33 4.44
N ASP A 125 -4.27 -22.56 4.83
CA ASP A 125 -3.00 -23.06 5.39
C ASP A 125 -1.78 -22.85 4.44
N ASP A 126 -1.96 -22.12 3.34
CA ASP A 126 -1.04 -21.99 2.21
C ASP A 126 -0.02 -20.83 2.32
N GLY A 127 -0.01 -20.10 3.44
CA GLY A 127 0.95 -19.03 3.73
C GLY A 127 0.48 -17.63 3.32
N PRO A 128 1.38 -16.64 3.19
CA PRO A 128 0.97 -15.26 3.05
C PRO A 128 0.39 -14.97 1.67
N PHE A 129 -0.93 -14.80 1.59
CA PHE A 129 -1.59 -14.33 0.37
C PHE A 129 -1.50 -12.80 0.27
N VAL A 130 -0.71 -12.29 -0.68
CA VAL A 130 -0.60 -10.86 -0.94
C VAL A 130 -1.75 -10.41 -1.83
N VAL A 131 -2.67 -9.60 -1.29
CA VAL A 131 -3.71 -8.99 -2.13
C VAL A 131 -3.11 -7.81 -2.88
N VAL A 132 -3.37 -7.74 -4.19
CA VAL A 132 -2.97 -6.60 -5.02
C VAL A 132 -4.18 -5.74 -5.33
N HIS A 133 -4.15 -4.49 -4.88
CA HIS A 133 -5.18 -3.50 -5.15
C HIS A 133 -4.71 -2.57 -6.27
N ARG A 134 -5.52 -2.41 -7.31
CA ARG A 134 -5.28 -1.43 -8.38
C ARG A 134 -6.16 -0.21 -8.18
N SER A 135 -5.59 0.86 -7.65
CA SER A 135 -6.35 2.04 -7.17
C SER A 135 -5.49 3.31 -7.20
N THR A 136 -6.07 4.43 -6.76
CA THR A 136 -5.39 5.72 -6.60
C THR A 136 -4.50 5.69 -5.35
N ILE A 137 -3.29 6.21 -5.48
CA ILE A 137 -2.34 6.42 -4.38
C ILE A 137 -2.26 7.91 -4.06
N ALA A 138 -2.37 8.28 -2.79
CA ALA A 138 -2.10 9.62 -2.33
C ALA A 138 -0.61 9.81 -2.10
N SER A 139 -0.07 10.89 -2.68
CA SER A 139 1.30 11.32 -2.51
C SER A 139 1.34 12.73 -1.94
N GLY A 140 2.29 13.03 -1.05
CA GLY A 140 2.44 14.36 -0.48
C GLY A 140 3.73 14.52 0.29
N GLU A 141 3.98 15.71 0.84
CA GLU A 141 5.14 15.94 1.70
C GLU A 141 4.84 15.60 3.16
N LEU A 142 3.56 15.64 3.54
CA LEU A 142 3.12 15.37 4.90
C LEU A 142 2.96 13.88 5.16
N VAL A 143 3.27 13.46 6.40
CA VAL A 143 2.98 12.10 6.87
C VAL A 143 1.63 12.09 7.57
N ILE A 144 0.67 11.32 7.04
CA ILE A 144 -0.62 11.13 7.69
C ILE A 144 -0.48 10.19 8.90
N LYS A 145 -0.84 10.70 10.08
CA LYS A 145 -0.86 9.96 11.37
C LYS A 145 -2.21 10.09 12.07
N ASN A 146 -3.27 10.32 11.32
CA ASN A 146 -4.62 10.56 11.85
C ASN A 146 -5.63 9.74 11.05
N GLY A 147 -6.27 8.78 11.71
CA GLY A 147 -7.19 7.85 11.07
C GLY A 147 -8.42 8.53 10.45
N LYS A 148 -8.95 9.59 11.09
CA LYS A 148 -10.08 10.35 10.54
C LYS A 148 -9.69 11.09 9.26
N LEU A 149 -8.58 11.83 9.31
CA LEU A 149 -8.08 12.55 8.14
C LEU A 149 -7.79 11.58 6.98
N ARG A 150 -7.17 10.43 7.28
CA ARG A 150 -6.96 9.35 6.31
C ARG A 150 -8.27 8.91 5.67
N ASP A 151 -9.30 8.61 6.46
CA ASP A 151 -10.57 8.10 5.94
C ASP A 151 -11.34 9.17 5.15
N ASP A 152 -11.30 10.43 5.59
CA ASP A 152 -11.89 11.56 4.88
C ASP A 152 -11.24 11.76 3.51
N LEU A 153 -9.89 11.74 3.45
CA LEU A 153 -9.14 11.83 2.19
C LEU A 153 -9.40 10.61 1.31
N ALA A 154 -9.37 9.40 1.90
CA ALA A 154 -9.59 8.15 1.18
C ALA A 154 -10.96 8.12 0.50
N LYS A 155 -12.00 8.53 1.22
CA LYS A 155 -13.35 8.66 0.64
C LYS A 155 -13.42 9.75 -0.42
N ARG A 156 -12.76 10.89 -0.21
CA ARG A 156 -12.82 12.03 -1.12
C ARG A 156 -12.15 11.77 -2.47
N TYR A 157 -11.04 11.04 -2.49
CA TYR A 157 -10.21 10.85 -3.69
C TYR A 157 -10.06 9.37 -4.11
N ASP A 158 -10.89 8.48 -3.56
CA ASP A 158 -10.84 7.03 -3.80
C ASP A 158 -9.42 6.43 -3.62
N ILE A 159 -8.78 6.80 -2.51
CA ILE A 159 -7.40 6.40 -2.18
C ILE A 159 -7.38 5.14 -1.34
N LEU A 160 -6.44 4.24 -1.64
CA LEU A 160 -6.13 3.09 -0.78
C LEU A 160 -4.76 3.16 -0.09
N CYS A 161 -3.85 4.01 -0.55
CA CYS A 161 -2.49 4.09 -0.02
C CYS A 161 -2.03 5.55 0.09
N PHE A 162 -1.36 5.90 1.19
CA PHE A 162 -0.68 7.18 1.38
C PHE A 162 0.83 6.95 1.40
N GLU A 163 1.57 7.77 0.67
CA GLU A 163 3.04 7.76 0.62
C GLU A 163 3.56 9.19 0.41
N THR A 164 4.89 9.36 0.43
CA THR A 164 5.50 10.70 0.50
C THR A 164 6.48 11.05 -0.60
N GLU A 165 6.62 10.22 -1.64
CA GLU A 165 7.71 10.40 -2.62
C GLU A 165 7.24 10.46 -4.09
N ALA A 166 6.16 9.76 -4.45
CA ALA A 166 5.82 9.58 -5.86
C ALA A 166 5.50 10.88 -6.61
N ALA A 167 4.88 11.86 -5.96
CA ALA A 167 4.52 13.13 -6.57
C ALA A 167 5.74 13.81 -7.18
N GLY A 168 6.86 13.87 -6.43
CA GLY A 168 8.10 14.45 -6.92
C GLY A 168 8.65 13.73 -8.14
N VAL A 169 8.63 12.39 -8.15
CA VAL A 169 9.11 11.60 -9.30
C VAL A 169 8.22 11.78 -10.54
N LEU A 170 6.91 11.77 -10.35
CA LEU A 170 5.91 11.82 -11.43
C LEU A 170 5.82 13.19 -12.13
N THR A 171 6.44 14.24 -11.57
CA THR A 171 6.56 15.54 -12.26
C THR A 171 7.44 15.45 -13.51
N ASN A 172 8.46 14.59 -13.49
CA ASN A 172 9.48 14.53 -14.55
C ASN A 172 9.55 13.16 -15.25
N PHE A 173 9.03 12.10 -14.62
CA PHE A 173 9.18 10.74 -15.11
C PHE A 173 7.86 9.96 -15.00
N PRO A 174 7.14 9.74 -16.12
CA PRO A 174 5.95 8.90 -16.12
C PRO A 174 6.28 7.47 -15.69
N CYS A 175 5.77 7.03 -14.54
CA CYS A 175 6.02 5.71 -13.99
C CYS A 175 4.78 5.09 -13.33
N MET A 176 4.85 3.79 -13.06
CA MET A 176 3.86 3.11 -12.23
C MET A 176 4.36 3.09 -10.78
N VAL A 177 3.50 3.51 -9.86
CA VAL A 177 3.81 3.49 -8.43
C VAL A 177 3.30 2.18 -7.84
N ILE A 178 4.18 1.46 -7.14
CA ILE A 178 3.90 0.20 -6.47
C ILE A 178 4.30 0.37 -5.01
N ARG A 179 3.35 0.19 -4.08
CA ARG A 179 3.58 0.36 -2.65
C ARG A 179 3.11 -0.87 -1.88
N GLY A 180 3.95 -1.35 -0.99
CA GLY A 180 3.56 -2.33 0.02
C GLY A 180 2.97 -1.61 1.23
N ILE A 181 1.91 -2.16 1.80
CA ILE A 181 1.22 -1.56 2.93
C ILE A 181 1.93 -1.93 4.23
N SER A 182 2.57 -0.93 4.84
CA SER A 182 3.39 -1.12 6.04
C SER A 182 2.82 -0.50 7.31
N ASP A 183 1.80 0.36 7.16
CA ASP A 183 1.04 0.95 8.24
C ASP A 183 -0.33 1.42 7.74
N TYR A 184 -1.17 1.88 8.66
CA TYR A 184 -2.52 2.37 8.37
C TYR A 184 -2.64 3.89 8.33
N SER A 185 -1.53 4.63 8.22
CA SER A 185 -1.55 6.10 8.21
C SER A 185 -2.34 6.70 9.38
N ASP A 186 -2.25 6.06 10.53
CA ASP A 186 -2.88 6.48 11.77
C ASP A 186 -1.82 6.72 12.86
N SER A 187 -2.29 7.01 14.06
CA SER A 187 -1.40 7.27 15.20
C SER A 187 -0.71 6.02 15.75
N HIS A 188 -1.07 4.81 15.28
CA HIS A 188 -0.55 3.52 15.75
C HIS A 188 0.56 2.94 14.87
N LYS A 189 1.05 3.71 13.89
CA LYS A 189 2.12 3.34 12.99
C LYS A 189 3.34 2.78 13.74
N ASN A 190 3.85 1.64 13.27
CA ASN A 190 5.09 1.03 13.75
C ASN A 190 5.90 0.46 12.58
N GLY A 191 7.17 0.16 12.81
CA GLY A 191 8.10 -0.28 11.77
C GLY A 191 8.08 -1.78 11.46
N GLN A 192 7.24 -2.58 12.13
CA GLN A 192 7.31 -4.04 12.08
C GLN A 192 7.05 -4.60 10.67
N TRP A 193 6.15 -3.95 9.92
CA TRP A 193 5.77 -4.39 8.58
C TRP A 193 6.61 -3.76 7.47
N HIS A 194 7.49 -2.80 7.77
CA HIS A 194 8.26 -2.08 6.74
C HIS A 194 9.04 -3.03 5.82
N GLY A 195 9.73 -4.02 6.40
CA GLY A 195 10.52 -4.96 5.60
C GLY A 195 9.63 -5.87 4.76
N TYR A 196 8.67 -6.57 5.36
CA TYR A 196 7.77 -7.46 4.62
C TYR A 196 6.97 -6.72 3.52
N ALA A 197 6.45 -5.54 3.80
CA ALA A 197 5.75 -4.71 2.82
C ALA A 197 6.68 -4.32 1.64
N ALA A 198 7.94 -3.96 1.92
CA ALA A 198 8.92 -3.69 0.87
C ALA A 198 9.20 -4.94 0.02
N ALA A 199 9.32 -6.11 0.65
CA ALA A 199 9.49 -7.39 -0.05
C ALA A 199 8.29 -7.71 -0.96
N ALA A 200 7.06 -7.52 -0.48
CA ALA A 200 5.85 -7.74 -1.25
C ALA A 200 5.76 -6.80 -2.48
N ALA A 201 6.06 -5.51 -2.30
CA ALA A 201 6.11 -4.55 -3.40
C ALA A 201 7.17 -4.92 -4.45
N ALA A 202 8.37 -5.29 -4.00
CA ALA A 202 9.46 -5.71 -4.89
C ALA A 202 9.13 -7.02 -5.63
N ALA A 203 8.49 -7.97 -4.95
CA ALA A 203 8.03 -9.22 -5.53
C ALA A 203 6.96 -8.99 -6.62
N TYR A 204 6.03 -8.05 -6.41
CA TYR A 204 5.09 -7.61 -7.44
C TYR A 204 5.82 -6.97 -8.63
N ALA A 205 6.74 -6.03 -8.38
CA ALA A 205 7.49 -5.36 -9.44
C ALA A 205 8.29 -6.35 -10.29
N ARG A 206 8.91 -7.34 -9.65
CA ARG A 206 9.61 -8.44 -10.35
C ARG A 206 8.67 -9.23 -11.25
N ALA A 207 7.50 -9.62 -10.75
CA ALA A 207 6.49 -10.33 -11.55
C ALA A 207 6.02 -9.46 -12.72
N LEU A 208 5.76 -8.17 -12.50
CA LEU A 208 5.37 -7.22 -13.53
C LEU A 208 6.39 -7.16 -14.66
N PHE A 209 7.68 -7.01 -14.35
CA PHE A 209 8.74 -6.95 -15.35
C PHE A 209 8.89 -8.24 -16.15
N PHE A 210 8.73 -9.39 -15.49
CA PHE A 210 8.80 -10.68 -16.18
C PHE A 210 7.71 -10.85 -17.24
N HIS A 211 6.54 -10.22 -17.04
CA HIS A 211 5.40 -10.28 -17.96
C HIS A 211 5.28 -9.07 -18.88
N MET A 212 6.25 -8.16 -18.87
CA MET A 212 6.25 -7.05 -19.83
C MET A 212 6.59 -7.51 -21.25
N SER A 213 7.41 -8.56 -21.42
CA SER A 213 7.70 -9.15 -22.73
C SER A 213 6.44 -9.73 -23.37
N ASP A 214 5.60 -10.39 -22.58
CA ASP A 214 4.39 -11.09 -23.02
C ASP A 214 3.27 -10.14 -23.52
N VAL A 215 3.47 -8.83 -23.40
CA VAL A 215 2.51 -7.77 -23.77
C VAL A 215 2.95 -7.00 -25.01
N VAL A 216 4.21 -7.16 -25.42
CA VAL A 216 4.82 -6.44 -26.56
C VAL A 216 4.76 -7.28 -27.84
N ASP A 217 4.61 -8.60 -27.71
CA ASP A 217 4.37 -9.55 -28.81
C ASP A 217 2.86 -9.73 -29.11
#